data_AF-A0A0D2CDJ1-F1
#
_entry.id   AF-A0A0D2CDJ1-F1
#
_cell.length_a   1.000
_cell.length_b   1.000
_cell.length_c   1.000
_cell.angle_alpha   90.00
_cell.angle_beta   90.00
_cell.angle_gamma   90.00
#
_symmetry.space_group_name_H-M   'P 1'
#
loop_
_entity.id
_entity.type
_entity.pdbx_description
1 polymer ?
#
loop_
_entity_poly.entity_id
_entity_poly.type
_entity_poly.pdbx_seq_one_letter_code
_entity_poly.pdbx_strand_id
1 'polypeptide(L)'
;MSSPSSNLKDSTDVCPTVMTSGDLSFPIIDGISYLVHPQSLAKVVEPSGQTNPIPVVVLTIGDATASVDKAVALINRFAGIDDVYSQSFARTVVLQSIQGRNGDVHLAQFKASGCFSAVYHIASTSPTKALPPGPYFLSQGNVCQAYRLYEDELDSFISGVIPDDVLSPKRYSSLTSLGHSGLWKNIAVPSRLYAKPTPEKPLAGARMGLKDIFRLQGTQLTMMSRPWTELYGPDEESADYTKKLIDLGAVIVGKTKMTSFASPEEPTDQWVDFHCPVNPRGDRYQSPSSSSTGAGTSLAGYDWLDFSIAGDCTTVLHPLSHNTC
;
A
#
# COMPACT_ATOMS: atom_id res chain seq x y z
N MET A 1 -12.49 -5.57 -58.65
CA MET A 1 -12.06 -4.29 -58.05
C MET A 1 -13.09 -3.95 -56.98
N SER A 2 -13.00 -4.59 -55.81
CA SER A 2 -12.22 -4.18 -54.62
C SER A 2 -12.92 -3.09 -53.82
N SER A 3 -13.72 -3.54 -52.84
CA SER A 3 -14.22 -2.75 -51.71
C SER A 3 -13.05 -2.24 -50.84
N PRO A 4 -13.28 -1.20 -50.03
CA PRO A 4 -12.60 -1.12 -48.74
C PRO A 4 -13.60 -1.01 -47.59
N SER A 5 -13.47 -1.98 -46.69
CA SER A 5 -13.85 -1.94 -45.29
C SER A 5 -12.97 -0.96 -44.51
N SER A 6 -13.54 -0.19 -43.60
CA SER A 6 -12.79 0.45 -42.52
C SER A 6 -13.37 0.01 -41.17
N ASN A 7 -12.54 -0.78 -40.47
CA ASN A 7 -12.80 -1.34 -39.16
C ASN A 7 -12.65 -0.26 -38.08
N LEU A 8 -13.55 -0.30 -37.09
CA LEU A 8 -13.30 0.19 -35.73
C LEU A 8 -12.14 -0.60 -35.13
N LYS A 9 -10.97 0.04 -34.97
CA LYS A 9 -9.96 -0.33 -33.96
C LYS A 9 -9.22 0.94 -33.58
N ASP A 10 -9.69 1.59 -32.53
CA ASP A 10 -8.88 2.53 -31.76
C ASP A 10 -9.16 2.26 -30.28
N SER A 11 -8.38 1.37 -29.70
CA SER A 11 -8.22 1.27 -28.25
C SER A 11 -6.73 1.32 -28.01
N THR A 12 -6.27 2.48 -27.58
CA THR A 12 -4.88 2.79 -27.25
C THR A 12 -4.35 1.82 -26.20
N ASP A 13 -3.32 1.08 -26.57
CA ASP A 13 -2.49 0.31 -25.67
C ASP A 13 -1.62 1.32 -24.90
N VAL A 14 -2.10 1.77 -23.74
CA VAL A 14 -1.37 2.72 -22.89
C VAL A 14 -0.25 1.97 -22.20
N CYS A 15 0.97 2.10 -22.73
CA CYS A 15 2.18 1.66 -22.03
C CYS A 15 2.25 2.36 -20.65
N PRO A 16 2.49 1.62 -19.55
CA PRO A 16 2.65 2.23 -18.25
C PRO A 16 3.85 3.17 -18.25
N THR A 17 3.62 4.42 -17.85
CA THR A 17 4.69 5.40 -17.61
C THR A 17 5.33 5.08 -16.27
N VAL A 18 6.66 4.90 -16.24
CA VAL A 18 7.42 4.63 -15.02
C VAL A 18 8.27 5.86 -14.71
N MET A 19 8.06 6.50 -13.56
CA MET A 19 9.03 7.44 -13.00
C MET A 19 9.93 6.67 -12.03
N THR A 20 11.25 6.86 -12.13
CA THR A 20 12.23 6.27 -11.22
C THR A 20 12.87 7.37 -10.39
N SER A 21 12.68 7.36 -9.07
CA SER A 21 13.45 8.18 -8.13
C SER A 21 14.15 7.23 -7.16
N GLY A 22 15.44 6.95 -7.39
CA GLY A 22 16.15 5.86 -6.73
C GLY A 22 15.73 4.47 -7.24
N ASP A 23 16.10 3.41 -6.50
CA ASP A 23 15.79 1.99 -6.81
C ASP A 23 14.29 1.64 -6.77
N LEU A 24 13.40 2.61 -6.56
CA LEU A 24 11.94 2.42 -6.48
C LEU A 24 11.27 2.65 -7.84
N SER A 25 10.25 1.85 -8.15
CA SER A 25 9.50 1.91 -9.40
C SER A 25 8.05 2.34 -9.16
N PHE A 26 7.62 3.39 -9.89
CA PHE A 26 6.30 3.99 -9.75
C PHE A 26 5.46 3.88 -11.03
N PRO A 27 4.88 2.71 -11.35
CA PRO A 27 4.04 2.55 -12.53
C PRO A 27 2.66 3.17 -12.33
N ILE A 28 2.10 3.70 -13.42
CA ILE A 28 0.70 4.14 -13.49
C ILE A 28 -0.11 3.08 -14.25
N ILE A 29 -1.12 2.50 -13.61
CA ILE A 29 -2.00 1.46 -14.17
C ILE A 29 -3.44 1.95 -14.09
N ASP A 30 -4.15 1.98 -15.21
CA ASP A 30 -5.53 2.49 -15.30
C ASP A 30 -5.72 3.91 -14.71
N GLY A 31 -4.69 4.76 -14.84
CA GLY A 31 -4.69 6.11 -14.25
C GLY A 31 -4.43 6.16 -12.74
N ILE A 32 -4.16 5.03 -12.10
CA ILE A 32 -3.84 4.92 -10.67
C ILE A 32 -2.32 4.78 -10.50
N SER A 33 -1.74 5.56 -9.61
CA SER A 33 -0.32 5.50 -9.26
C SER A 33 -0.04 4.35 -8.30
N TYR A 34 1.01 3.58 -8.57
CA TYR A 34 1.47 2.48 -7.71
C TYR A 34 2.94 2.63 -7.35
N LEU A 35 3.34 1.93 -6.30
CA LEU A 35 4.70 1.58 -5.97
C LEU A 35 4.85 0.06 -6.12
N VAL A 36 5.90 -0.36 -6.83
CA VAL A 36 6.38 -1.74 -6.78
C VAL A 36 7.26 -1.89 -5.55
N HIS A 37 6.83 -2.69 -4.57
CA HIS A 37 7.64 -2.90 -3.38
C HIS A 37 9.01 -3.50 -3.74
N PRO A 38 10.14 -3.00 -3.20
CA PRO A 38 11.48 -3.44 -3.62
C PRO A 38 11.79 -4.90 -3.27
N GLN A 39 11.13 -5.45 -2.25
CA GLN A 39 11.31 -6.84 -1.84
C GLN A 39 10.72 -7.84 -2.86
N SER A 40 11.58 -8.70 -3.40
CA SER A 40 11.19 -9.87 -4.18
C SER A 40 10.66 -10.98 -3.25
N LEU A 41 9.43 -11.41 -3.48
CA LEU A 41 8.77 -12.46 -2.68
C LEU A 41 8.84 -13.84 -3.33
N ALA A 42 8.95 -13.88 -4.66
CA ALA A 42 9.07 -15.10 -5.43
C ALA A 42 9.68 -14.81 -6.80
N LYS A 43 10.17 -15.85 -7.49
CA LYS A 43 10.65 -15.77 -8.87
C LYS A 43 9.81 -16.63 -9.77
N VAL A 44 9.55 -16.19 -11.00
CA VAL A 44 8.92 -17.01 -12.04
C VAL A 44 9.97 -17.77 -12.85
N VAL A 45 9.62 -18.94 -13.39
CA VAL A 45 10.56 -19.81 -14.13
C VAL A 45 10.93 -19.24 -15.50
N GLU A 46 10.01 -18.54 -16.16
CA GLU A 46 10.20 -17.97 -17.50
C GLU A 46 9.84 -16.48 -17.47
N PRO A 47 10.78 -15.58 -17.15
CA PRO A 47 10.51 -14.15 -17.10
C PRO A 47 10.20 -13.62 -18.51
N SER A 48 9.31 -12.62 -18.58
CA SER A 48 8.80 -12.02 -19.82
C SER A 48 9.85 -11.29 -20.67
N GLY A 49 11.10 -11.17 -20.19
CA GLY A 49 12.14 -10.32 -20.79
C GLY A 49 11.84 -8.82 -20.76
N GLN A 50 10.66 -8.41 -20.26
CA GLN A 50 10.26 -7.02 -20.16
C GLN A 50 10.96 -6.32 -19.00
N THR A 51 11.37 -5.08 -19.25
CA THR A 51 12.04 -4.23 -18.27
C THR A 51 11.04 -3.52 -17.35
N ASN A 52 9.85 -3.20 -17.85
CA ASN A 52 8.81 -2.51 -17.08
C ASN A 52 8.03 -3.50 -16.20
N PRO A 53 7.60 -3.08 -14.99
CA PRO A 53 6.75 -3.90 -14.14
C PRO A 53 5.41 -4.22 -14.79
N ILE A 54 5.00 -5.48 -14.74
CA ILE A 54 3.73 -5.96 -15.28
C ILE A 54 2.74 -6.14 -14.12
N PRO A 55 1.53 -5.54 -14.15
CA PRO A 55 0.50 -5.83 -13.15
C PRO A 55 0.00 -7.27 -13.35
N VAL A 56 -0.01 -8.05 -12.27
CA VAL A 56 -0.41 -9.45 -12.28
C VAL A 56 -1.27 -9.80 -11.08
N VAL A 57 -2.15 -10.80 -11.22
CA VAL A 57 -2.77 -11.45 -10.05
C VAL A 57 -1.98 -12.70 -9.70
N VAL A 58 -1.59 -12.85 -8.44
CA VAL A 58 -1.07 -14.13 -7.93
C VAL A 58 -2.24 -14.98 -7.44
N LEU A 59 -2.27 -16.25 -7.83
CA LEU A 59 -3.25 -17.23 -7.37
C LEU A 59 -2.58 -18.52 -6.91
N THR A 60 -3.01 -19.04 -5.77
CA THR A 60 -2.64 -20.38 -5.30
C THR A 60 -3.55 -21.42 -5.93
N ILE A 61 -2.97 -22.47 -6.53
CA ILE A 61 -3.72 -23.62 -7.04
C ILE A 61 -4.32 -24.40 -5.86
N GLY A 62 -5.64 -24.36 -5.77
CA GLY A 62 -6.43 -25.08 -4.78
C GLY A 62 -7.92 -25.03 -5.06
N ASP A 63 -8.75 -25.38 -4.09
CA ASP A 63 -10.18 -25.65 -4.34
C ASP A 63 -10.93 -24.40 -4.87
N ALA A 64 -10.50 -23.21 -4.44
CA ALA A 64 -11.03 -21.92 -4.88
C ALA A 64 -10.58 -21.51 -6.31
N THR A 65 -9.58 -22.19 -6.88
CA THR A 65 -8.97 -21.90 -8.18
C THR A 65 -8.79 -23.18 -9.02
N ALA A 66 -9.52 -24.25 -8.67
CA ALA A 66 -9.40 -25.58 -9.27
C ALA A 66 -9.83 -25.64 -10.76
N SER A 67 -10.35 -24.54 -11.28
CA SER A 67 -10.74 -24.35 -12.67
C SER A 67 -10.58 -22.88 -13.02
N VAL A 68 -10.41 -22.57 -14.30
CA VAL A 68 -10.29 -21.19 -14.80
C VAL A 68 -11.51 -20.34 -14.42
N ASP A 69 -12.73 -20.88 -14.56
CA ASP A 69 -13.96 -20.14 -14.21
C ASP A 69 -14.01 -19.72 -12.74
N LYS A 70 -13.64 -20.63 -11.83
CA LYS A 70 -13.53 -20.33 -10.40
C LYS A 70 -12.47 -19.27 -10.11
N ALA A 71 -11.34 -19.31 -10.80
CA ALA A 71 -10.29 -18.30 -10.66
C ALA A 71 -10.74 -16.93 -11.16
N VAL A 72 -11.41 -16.85 -12.31
CA VAL A 72 -11.99 -15.61 -12.84
C VAL A 72 -13.07 -15.08 -11.88
N ALA A 73 -13.94 -15.95 -11.36
CA ALA A 73 -14.94 -15.56 -10.37
C ALA A 73 -14.31 -15.03 -9.06
N LEU A 74 -13.18 -15.60 -8.63
CA LEU A 74 -12.42 -15.09 -7.48
C LEU A 74 -11.82 -13.71 -7.77
N ILE A 75 -11.17 -13.54 -8.93
CA ILE A 75 -10.57 -12.25 -9.35
C ILE A 75 -11.64 -11.16 -9.43
N ASN A 76 -12.81 -11.45 -9.99
CA ASN A 76 -13.92 -10.50 -10.09
C ASN A 76 -14.41 -9.99 -8.73
N ARG A 77 -14.17 -10.75 -7.64
CA ARG A 77 -14.54 -10.32 -6.29
C ARG A 77 -13.53 -9.35 -5.67
N PHE A 78 -12.29 -9.27 -6.17
CA PHE A 78 -11.25 -8.41 -5.60
C PHE A 78 -11.64 -6.94 -5.64
N ALA A 79 -12.21 -6.45 -6.74
CA ALA A 79 -12.65 -5.06 -6.87
C ALA A 79 -13.70 -4.64 -5.83
N GLY A 80 -14.45 -5.58 -5.23
CA GLY A 80 -15.43 -5.29 -4.21
C GLY A 80 -14.88 -5.18 -2.79
N ILE A 81 -13.63 -5.60 -2.55
CA ILE A 81 -13.03 -5.68 -1.21
C ILE A 81 -11.62 -5.08 -1.11
N ASP A 82 -11.02 -4.70 -2.24
CA ASP A 82 -9.67 -4.18 -2.31
C ASP A 82 -9.60 -2.95 -3.22
N ASP A 83 -9.16 -1.85 -2.63
CA ASP A 83 -8.97 -0.55 -3.25
C ASP A 83 -7.61 -0.40 -3.95
N VAL A 84 -6.73 -1.40 -3.84
CA VAL A 84 -5.45 -1.46 -4.56
C VAL A 84 -5.58 -2.22 -5.88
N TYR A 85 -6.47 -3.21 -5.96
CA TYR A 85 -6.69 -3.96 -7.19
C TYR A 85 -7.38 -3.10 -8.28
N SER A 86 -6.84 -3.16 -9.50
CA SER A 86 -7.49 -2.66 -10.73
C SER A 86 -7.68 -3.77 -11.76
N GLN A 87 -8.59 -3.55 -12.72
CA GLN A 87 -8.91 -4.54 -13.75
C GLN A 87 -7.70 -4.92 -14.61
N SER A 88 -6.73 -4.02 -14.82
CA SER A 88 -5.52 -4.35 -15.57
C SER A 88 -4.64 -5.42 -14.89
N PHE A 89 -4.73 -5.62 -13.57
CA PHE A 89 -4.07 -6.75 -12.90
C PHE A 89 -4.65 -8.11 -13.35
N ALA A 90 -5.93 -8.15 -13.76
CA ALA A 90 -6.59 -9.40 -14.18
C ALA A 90 -6.07 -9.97 -15.50
N ARG A 91 -5.39 -9.16 -16.32
CA ARG A 91 -4.93 -9.56 -17.66
C ARG A 91 -3.86 -10.66 -17.61
N THR A 92 -3.08 -10.69 -16.54
CA THR A 92 -1.95 -11.59 -16.37
C THR A 92 -2.05 -12.29 -15.03
N VAL A 93 -1.87 -13.61 -15.02
CA VAL A 93 -1.92 -14.40 -13.80
C VAL A 93 -0.58 -15.08 -13.52
N VAL A 94 -0.19 -15.12 -12.25
CA VAL A 94 0.95 -15.89 -11.75
C VAL A 94 0.39 -17.00 -10.87
N LEU A 95 0.60 -18.25 -11.28
CA LEU A 95 0.15 -19.41 -10.52
C LEU A 95 1.24 -19.89 -9.57
N GLN A 96 0.83 -20.28 -8.37
CA GLN A 96 1.69 -20.99 -7.42
C GLN A 96 1.05 -22.31 -7.01
N SER A 97 1.86 -23.36 -6.94
CA SER A 97 1.42 -24.68 -6.48
C SER A 97 1.93 -24.93 -5.08
N ILE A 98 1.06 -25.46 -4.21
CA ILE A 98 1.46 -26.03 -2.92
C ILE A 98 1.79 -27.51 -3.19
N GLN A 99 2.90 -28.01 -2.63
CA GLN A 99 3.40 -29.37 -2.86
C GLN A 99 2.27 -30.42 -2.82
N GLY A 100 2.24 -31.31 -3.82
CA GLY A 100 1.28 -32.42 -3.91
C GLY A 100 0.08 -32.20 -4.86
N ARG A 101 -0.02 -31.04 -5.52
CA ARG A 101 -1.05 -30.77 -6.55
C ARG A 101 -0.47 -30.74 -7.96
N ASN A 102 -1.23 -31.23 -8.95
CA ASN A 102 -0.90 -31.26 -10.39
C ASN A 102 -0.76 -29.84 -10.98
N GLY A 103 0.32 -29.13 -10.63
CA GLY A 103 0.60 -27.76 -11.06
C GLY A 103 0.68 -27.63 -12.57
N ASP A 104 1.30 -28.60 -13.24
CA ASP A 104 1.50 -28.58 -14.70
C ASP A 104 0.18 -28.69 -15.47
N VAL A 105 -0.77 -29.50 -14.96
CA VAL A 105 -2.09 -29.66 -15.58
C VAL A 105 -2.90 -28.36 -15.49
N HIS A 106 -2.89 -27.71 -14.32
CA HIS A 106 -3.57 -26.43 -14.14
C HIS A 106 -2.90 -25.34 -14.98
N LEU A 107 -1.57 -25.31 -15.04
CA LEU A 107 -0.84 -24.36 -15.88
C LEU A 107 -1.24 -24.49 -17.36
N ALA A 108 -1.32 -25.72 -17.87
CA ALA A 108 -1.76 -25.98 -19.24
C ALA A 108 -3.21 -25.54 -19.48
N GLN A 109 -4.12 -25.81 -18.54
CA GLN A 109 -5.52 -25.38 -18.62
C GLN A 109 -5.66 -23.85 -18.65
N PHE A 110 -4.94 -23.13 -17.78
CA PHE A 110 -4.97 -21.67 -17.74
C PHE A 110 -4.41 -21.06 -19.02
N LYS A 111 -3.28 -21.59 -19.53
CA LYS A 111 -2.70 -21.16 -20.82
C LYS A 111 -3.65 -21.40 -22.00
N ALA A 112 -4.38 -22.51 -22.00
CA ALA A 112 -5.32 -22.87 -23.07
C ALA A 112 -6.66 -22.11 -23.01
N SER A 113 -6.99 -21.47 -21.89
CA SER A 113 -8.32 -20.86 -21.67
C SER A 113 -8.62 -19.63 -22.52
N GLY A 114 -7.60 -18.88 -22.92
CA GLY A 114 -7.77 -17.57 -23.57
C GLY A 114 -8.32 -16.47 -22.64
N CYS A 115 -8.54 -16.73 -21.35
CA CYS A 115 -9.03 -15.75 -20.38
C CYS A 115 -7.96 -14.75 -19.93
N PHE A 116 -6.68 -15.09 -20.11
CA PHE A 116 -5.54 -14.29 -19.68
C PHE A 116 -4.61 -14.04 -20.87
N SER A 117 -4.05 -12.84 -20.95
CA SER A 117 -3.03 -12.49 -21.96
C SER A 117 -1.73 -13.25 -21.73
N ALA A 118 -1.38 -13.49 -20.46
CA ALA A 118 -0.20 -14.26 -20.07
C ALA A 118 -0.43 -15.03 -18.77
N VAL A 119 0.22 -16.20 -18.66
CA VAL A 119 0.15 -17.09 -17.50
C VAL A 119 1.57 -17.50 -17.13
N TYR A 120 2.03 -17.07 -15.96
CA TYR A 120 3.31 -17.44 -15.38
C TYR A 120 3.13 -18.42 -14.23
N HIS A 121 4.21 -19.05 -13.81
CA HIS A 121 4.23 -19.85 -12.59
C HIS A 121 5.46 -19.56 -11.74
N ILE A 122 5.28 -19.62 -10.42
CA ILE A 122 6.37 -19.44 -9.45
C ILE A 122 7.30 -20.65 -9.52
N ALA A 123 8.61 -20.39 -9.55
CA ALA A 123 9.65 -21.41 -9.46
C ALA A 123 9.54 -22.14 -8.14
N SER A 124 9.55 -23.48 -8.20
CA SER A 124 9.46 -24.34 -7.02
C SER A 124 10.78 -24.34 -6.23
N THR A 125 11.10 -23.23 -5.54
CA THR A 125 12.28 -23.12 -4.69
C THR A 125 11.88 -22.75 -3.25
N SER A 126 11.72 -23.80 -2.42
CA SER A 126 11.78 -23.85 -0.94
C SER A 126 10.73 -23.02 -0.13
N PRO A 127 10.55 -23.28 1.19
CA PRO A 127 9.25 -23.25 1.88
C PRO A 127 8.85 -21.85 2.36
N THR A 128 8.70 -20.89 1.47
CA THR A 128 7.95 -19.67 1.83
C THR A 128 6.46 -20.00 1.83
N LYS A 129 5.77 -19.57 2.89
CA LYS A 129 4.31 -19.63 2.99
C LYS A 129 3.71 -19.13 1.67
N ALA A 130 2.75 -19.88 1.10
CA ALA A 130 2.12 -19.51 -0.16
C ALA A 130 1.68 -18.04 -0.13
N LEU A 131 2.00 -17.30 -1.20
CA LEU A 131 1.63 -15.90 -1.29
C LEU A 131 0.11 -15.76 -1.21
N PRO A 132 -0.42 -14.77 -0.50
CA PRO A 132 -1.86 -14.54 -0.50
C PRO A 132 -2.33 -14.18 -1.91
N PRO A 133 -3.51 -14.64 -2.35
CA PRO A 133 -4.06 -14.24 -3.64
C PRO A 133 -4.33 -12.73 -3.68
N GLY A 134 -3.97 -12.05 -4.77
CA GLY A 134 -4.17 -10.61 -4.88
C GLY A 134 -3.38 -9.94 -6.00
N PRO A 135 -3.39 -8.60 -6.10
CA PRO A 135 -2.61 -7.83 -7.06
C PRO A 135 -1.13 -7.86 -6.70
N TYR A 136 -0.24 -8.00 -7.67
CA TYR A 136 1.22 -7.94 -7.53
C TYR A 136 1.82 -7.31 -8.79
N PHE A 137 3.11 -7.01 -8.76
CA PHE A 137 3.88 -6.71 -9.96
C PHE A 137 4.89 -7.82 -10.25
N LEU A 138 5.02 -8.16 -11.52
CA LEU A 138 6.15 -8.93 -12.03
C LEU A 138 7.21 -7.95 -12.56
N SER A 139 8.33 -7.84 -11.86
CA SER A 139 9.44 -6.94 -12.23
C SER A 139 10.72 -7.76 -12.39
N GLN A 140 11.24 -7.82 -13.62
CA GLN A 140 12.45 -8.59 -13.95
C GLN A 140 12.40 -10.06 -13.46
N GLY A 141 11.21 -10.68 -13.55
CA GLY A 141 10.97 -12.05 -13.09
C GLY A 141 10.70 -12.20 -11.59
N ASN A 142 10.77 -11.13 -10.81
CA ASN A 142 10.44 -11.12 -9.39
C ASN A 142 8.97 -10.73 -9.17
N VAL A 143 8.29 -11.46 -8.29
CA VAL A 143 6.95 -11.12 -7.80
C VAL A 143 7.09 -10.20 -6.60
N CYS A 144 6.60 -8.97 -6.75
CA CYS A 144 6.67 -7.91 -5.74
C CYS A 144 5.27 -7.44 -5.37
N GLN A 145 5.04 -7.07 -4.11
CA GLN A 145 3.74 -6.52 -3.70
C GLN A 145 3.44 -5.20 -4.43
N ALA A 146 2.17 -5.02 -4.78
CA ALA A 146 1.63 -3.78 -5.30
C ALA A 146 1.14 -2.90 -4.13
N TYR A 147 1.63 -1.67 -4.10
CA TYR A 147 1.17 -0.64 -3.18
C TYR A 147 0.50 0.46 -4.00
N ARG A 148 -0.74 0.81 -3.70
CA ARG A 148 -1.37 1.99 -4.30
C ARG A 148 -0.82 3.24 -3.65
N LEU A 149 -0.57 4.28 -4.43
CA LEU A 149 -0.15 5.59 -3.92
C LEU A 149 -1.36 6.52 -3.82
N TYR A 150 -1.68 6.92 -2.60
CA TYR A 150 -2.70 7.94 -2.32
C TYR A 150 -2.05 9.28 -2.01
N GLU A 151 -2.57 10.36 -2.59
CA GLU A 151 -2.12 11.71 -2.28
C GLU A 151 -2.65 12.16 -0.90
N ASP A 152 -1.76 12.64 -0.02
CA ASP A 152 -2.11 13.20 1.29
C ASP A 152 -2.58 14.66 1.17
N GLU A 153 -3.74 14.87 0.52
CA GLU A 153 -4.34 16.20 0.31
C GLU A 153 -4.65 16.99 1.60
N LEU A 154 -4.80 16.29 2.72
CA LEU A 154 -5.08 16.90 4.03
C LEU A 154 -3.79 17.24 4.77
N ASP A 155 -2.63 16.94 4.17
CA ASP A 155 -1.31 17.09 4.77
C ASP A 155 -1.24 16.51 6.19
N SER A 156 -1.91 15.37 6.39
CA SER A 156 -2.12 14.72 7.69
C SER A 156 -0.93 13.90 8.15
N PHE A 157 -0.10 13.44 7.22
CA PHE A 157 1.11 12.67 7.52
C PHE A 157 2.33 13.60 7.60
N ILE A 158 3.34 13.24 8.40
CA ILE A 158 4.67 13.84 8.26
C ILE A 158 5.44 13.12 7.15
N SER A 159 5.28 11.80 7.06
CA SER A 159 5.80 10.95 6.00
C SER A 159 4.95 9.69 5.83
N GLY A 160 4.85 9.20 4.59
CA GLY A 160 4.45 7.81 4.32
C GLY A 160 5.62 6.87 4.62
N VAL A 161 5.34 5.61 4.94
CA VAL A 161 6.38 4.62 5.24
C VAL A 161 6.07 3.28 4.57
N ILE A 162 7.11 2.52 4.27
CA ILE A 162 7.01 1.12 3.81
C ILE A 162 7.95 0.25 4.67
N PRO A 163 7.57 -0.99 5.00
CA PRO A 163 8.47 -1.89 5.70
C PRO A 163 9.61 -2.35 4.78
N ASP A 164 10.81 -2.55 5.32
CA ASP A 164 11.91 -3.10 4.53
C ASP A 164 11.69 -4.60 4.20
N ASP A 165 10.96 -5.30 5.08
CA ASP A 165 10.53 -6.69 4.93
C ASP A 165 9.03 -6.81 5.22
N VAL A 166 8.23 -7.09 4.19
CA VAL A 166 6.77 -7.23 4.27
C VAL A 166 6.33 -8.53 4.93
N LEU A 167 7.20 -9.54 5.03
CA LEU A 167 6.89 -10.83 5.66
C LEU A 167 7.12 -10.79 7.17
N SER A 168 8.10 -10.01 7.62
CA SER A 168 8.47 -9.83 9.02
C SER A 168 8.79 -8.36 9.32
N PRO A 169 7.78 -7.47 9.27
CA PRO A 169 7.98 -6.04 9.39
C PRO A 169 8.58 -5.68 10.75
N LYS A 170 9.70 -4.96 10.72
CA LYS A 170 10.40 -4.47 11.91
C LYS A 170 10.93 -3.06 11.68
N ARG A 171 11.76 -2.92 10.64
CA ARG A 171 12.32 -1.67 10.17
C ARG A 171 11.53 -1.15 8.97
N TYR A 172 11.42 0.17 8.90
CA TYR A 172 10.68 0.91 7.88
C TYR A 172 11.56 1.96 7.24
N SER A 173 11.20 2.34 6.02
CA SER A 173 11.80 3.42 5.26
C SER A 173 10.74 4.46 4.91
N SER A 174 11.09 5.74 5.08
CA SER A 174 10.22 6.85 4.66
C SER A 174 10.09 6.87 3.14
N LEU A 175 8.87 7.04 2.65
CA LEU A 175 8.60 7.15 1.22
C LEU A 175 8.83 8.59 0.74
N THR A 176 9.80 8.76 -0.15
CA THR A 176 10.06 10.02 -0.83
C THR A 176 9.39 10.02 -2.19
N SER A 177 8.07 10.25 -2.22
CA SER A 177 7.28 10.28 -3.45
C SER A 177 6.22 11.38 -3.36
N LEU A 178 6.09 12.17 -4.42
CA LEU A 178 5.06 13.19 -4.57
C LEU A 178 4.03 12.75 -5.62
N GLY A 179 2.80 13.24 -5.45
CA GLY A 179 1.71 13.11 -6.39
C GLY A 179 2.05 13.69 -7.76
N HIS A 180 1.21 13.44 -8.76
CA HIS A 180 1.48 13.86 -10.14
C HIS A 180 1.62 15.38 -10.28
N SER A 181 0.86 16.13 -9.48
CA SER A 181 0.90 17.59 -9.41
C SER A 181 2.14 18.14 -8.69
N GLY A 182 2.87 17.29 -7.95
CA GLY A 182 3.97 17.70 -7.06
C GLY A 182 3.51 18.40 -5.78
N LEU A 183 2.20 18.56 -5.56
CA LEU A 183 1.65 19.33 -4.44
C LEU A 183 1.59 18.52 -3.14
N TRP A 184 1.22 17.24 -3.27
CA TRP A 184 0.95 16.37 -2.13
C TRP A 184 1.93 15.21 -2.12
N LYS A 185 2.29 14.77 -0.92
CA LYS A 185 3.07 13.55 -0.76
C LYS A 185 2.20 12.31 -0.94
N ASN A 186 2.80 11.24 -1.43
CA ASN A 186 2.12 9.97 -1.56
C ASN A 186 2.25 9.14 -0.28
N ILE A 187 1.18 8.41 0.05
CA ILE A 187 1.15 7.35 1.05
C ILE A 187 1.01 6.02 0.30
N ALA A 188 1.98 5.12 0.49
CA ALA A 188 1.94 3.80 -0.11
C ALA A 188 1.11 2.84 0.75
N VAL A 189 0.07 2.27 0.15
CA VAL A 189 -0.91 1.44 0.83
C VAL A 189 -0.98 0.06 0.19
N PRO A 190 -0.71 -1.04 0.91
CA PRO A 190 -0.76 -2.38 0.36
C PRO A 190 -2.20 -2.90 0.23
N SER A 191 -2.38 -3.90 -0.63
CA SER A 191 -3.67 -4.57 -0.82
C SER A 191 -4.21 -5.20 0.46
N ARG A 192 -5.53 -5.08 0.68
CA ARG A 192 -6.25 -5.73 1.78
C ARG A 192 -6.26 -7.24 1.65
N LEU A 193 -5.98 -7.77 0.46
CA LEU A 193 -6.03 -9.20 0.17
C LEU A 193 -4.83 -9.96 0.74
N TYR A 194 -3.75 -9.26 1.10
CA TYR A 194 -2.52 -9.90 1.56
C TYR A 194 -2.61 -10.53 2.95
N ALA A 195 -3.58 -10.16 3.75
CA ALA A 195 -3.72 -10.65 5.10
C ALA A 195 -5.20 -10.78 5.49
N LYS A 196 -5.47 -11.68 6.44
CA LYS A 196 -6.80 -11.83 7.04
C LYS A 196 -6.64 -11.94 8.55
N PRO A 197 -7.50 -11.29 9.34
CA PRO A 197 -7.48 -11.41 10.79
C PRO A 197 -7.55 -12.87 11.26
N THR A 198 -6.70 -13.22 12.22
CA THR A 198 -6.76 -14.48 12.98
C THR A 198 -6.79 -14.17 14.48
N PRO A 199 -7.12 -15.13 15.36
CA PRO A 199 -7.04 -14.92 16.80
C PRO A 199 -5.66 -14.43 17.27
N GLU A 200 -4.59 -14.91 16.64
CA GLU A 200 -3.20 -14.54 16.96
C GLU A 200 -2.80 -13.19 16.34
N LYS A 201 -3.35 -12.88 15.16
CA LYS A 201 -3.10 -11.62 14.44
C LYS A 201 -4.42 -10.91 14.12
N PRO A 202 -5.10 -10.34 15.13
CA PRO A 202 -6.42 -9.73 14.96
C PRO A 202 -6.38 -8.46 14.10
N LEU A 203 -5.21 -7.83 13.96
CA LEU A 203 -5.02 -6.61 13.17
C LEU A 203 -4.47 -6.90 11.77
N ALA A 204 -4.37 -8.17 11.36
CA ALA A 204 -3.79 -8.56 10.10
C ALA A 204 -4.48 -7.87 8.91
N GLY A 205 -3.74 -6.98 8.24
CA GLY A 205 -4.22 -6.20 7.08
C GLY A 205 -4.88 -4.87 7.42
N ALA A 206 -5.02 -4.54 8.71
CA ALA A 206 -5.54 -3.25 9.16
C ALA A 206 -4.48 -2.16 8.96
N ARG A 207 -4.78 -1.18 8.11
CA ARG A 207 -3.91 -0.06 7.75
C ARG A 207 -3.99 1.01 8.82
N MET A 208 -2.83 1.43 9.33
CA MET A 208 -2.75 2.33 10.48
C MET A 208 -1.79 3.50 10.26
N GLY A 209 -2.26 4.70 10.61
CA GLY A 209 -1.42 5.87 10.82
C GLY A 209 -0.84 5.85 12.24
N LEU A 210 0.42 6.24 12.40
CA LEU A 210 1.08 6.27 13.71
C LEU A 210 1.50 7.69 14.05
N LYS A 211 0.91 8.31 15.09
CA LYS A 211 1.31 9.66 15.55
C LYS A 211 2.82 9.75 15.69
N ASP A 212 3.38 10.87 15.25
CA ASP A 212 4.82 11.03 15.12
C ASP A 212 5.59 10.67 16.40
N ILE A 213 5.07 11.03 17.59
CA ILE A 213 5.68 10.72 18.89
C ILE A 213 6.03 9.25 19.14
N PHE A 214 5.35 8.29 18.50
CA PHE A 214 5.63 6.87 18.70
C PHE A 214 6.77 6.40 17.80
N ARG A 215 7.92 6.08 18.38
CA ARG A 215 9.08 5.59 17.62
C ARG A 215 8.74 4.41 16.70
N LEU A 216 9.30 4.46 15.50
CA LEU A 216 9.18 3.43 14.47
C LEU A 216 10.55 3.21 13.84
N GLN A 217 11.12 2.03 14.06
CA GLN A 217 12.47 1.69 13.66
C GLN A 217 12.75 2.01 12.18
N GLY A 218 13.84 2.73 11.92
CA GLY A 218 14.25 3.14 10.58
C GLY A 218 13.65 4.46 10.09
N THR A 219 12.65 5.00 10.80
CA THR A 219 12.08 6.33 10.53
C THR A 219 12.56 7.34 11.55
N GLN A 220 12.51 8.62 11.21
CA GLN A 220 12.93 9.69 12.11
C GLN A 220 11.72 10.22 12.87
N LEU A 221 11.76 10.13 14.21
CA LEU A 221 10.87 10.88 15.08
C LEU A 221 11.18 12.38 14.94
N THR A 222 10.20 13.18 14.53
CA THR A 222 10.43 14.60 14.25
C THR A 222 10.09 15.51 15.43
N MET A 223 9.20 15.06 16.32
CA MET A 223 8.57 15.90 17.34
C MET A 223 7.94 17.17 16.77
N MET A 224 7.72 17.20 15.45
CA MET A 224 7.26 18.35 14.67
C MET A 224 8.15 19.58 14.90
N SER A 225 9.46 19.37 15.01
CA SER A 225 10.49 20.39 15.21
C SER A 225 11.69 20.19 14.27
N ARG A 226 12.06 21.22 13.51
CA ARG A 226 13.22 21.18 12.59
C ARG A 226 14.56 20.99 13.35
N PRO A 227 14.85 21.74 14.42
CA PRO A 227 16.05 21.49 15.24
C PRO A 227 16.14 20.07 15.80
N TRP A 228 15.00 19.45 16.14
CA TRP A 228 14.97 18.06 16.58
C TRP A 228 15.43 17.11 15.46
N THR A 229 14.92 17.31 14.24
CA THR A 229 15.33 16.50 13.07
C THR A 229 16.78 16.73 12.63
N GLU A 230 17.37 17.88 12.96
CA GLU A 230 18.80 18.15 12.71
C GLU A 230 19.69 17.45 13.74
N LEU A 231 19.22 17.33 14.99
CA LEU A 231 19.99 16.78 16.10
C LEU A 231 19.95 15.25 16.16
N TYR A 232 18.81 14.64 15.84
CA TYR A 232 18.58 13.20 16.01
C TYR A 232 18.38 12.50 14.67
N GLY A 233 19.05 11.37 14.46
CA GLY A 233 18.84 10.52 13.29
C GLY A 233 17.59 9.63 13.37
N PRO A 234 17.45 8.66 12.45
CA PRO A 234 16.38 7.67 12.50
C PRO A 234 16.38 6.84 13.79
N ASP A 235 15.20 6.44 14.25
CA ASP A 235 15.01 5.58 15.42
C ASP A 235 15.65 4.21 15.19
N GLU A 236 16.51 3.78 16.11
CA GLU A 236 17.13 2.45 16.07
C GLU A 236 16.15 1.33 16.44
N GLU A 237 15.07 1.66 17.15
CA GLU A 237 14.08 0.71 17.64
C GLU A 237 12.68 1.36 17.72
N SER A 238 11.65 0.57 17.39
CA SER A 238 10.26 0.94 17.57
C SER A 238 9.88 1.00 19.05
N ALA A 239 8.93 1.84 19.43
CA ALA A 239 8.36 1.80 20.78
C ALA A 239 7.66 0.45 21.04
N ASP A 240 7.61 -0.01 22.30
CA ASP A 240 7.02 -1.32 22.63
C ASP A 240 5.55 -1.45 22.22
N TYR A 241 4.79 -0.37 22.33
CA TYR A 241 3.42 -0.32 21.84
C TYR A 241 3.34 -0.49 20.32
N THR A 242 4.23 0.17 19.57
CA THR A 242 4.35 0.03 18.11
C THR A 242 4.71 -1.41 17.72
N LYS A 243 5.69 -2.04 18.40
CA LYS A 243 6.04 -3.45 18.18
C LYS A 243 4.83 -4.36 18.38
N LYS A 244 4.09 -4.18 19.47
CA LYS A 244 2.89 -4.96 19.78
C LYS A 244 1.83 -4.86 18.69
N LEU A 245 1.58 -3.66 18.13
CA LEU A 245 0.63 -3.49 17.02
C LEU A 245 1.09 -4.26 15.78
N ILE A 246 2.38 -4.16 15.44
CA ILE A 246 2.97 -4.87 14.30
C ILE A 246 2.89 -6.40 14.50
N ASP A 247 3.19 -6.89 15.70
CA ASP A 247 3.11 -8.31 16.04
C ASP A 247 1.68 -8.87 15.88
N LEU A 248 0.67 -8.05 16.23
CA LEU A 248 -0.76 -8.35 16.04
C LEU A 248 -1.22 -8.24 14.57
N GLY A 249 -0.33 -7.84 13.65
CA GLY A 249 -0.56 -7.82 12.21
C GLY A 249 -0.92 -6.46 11.61
N ALA A 250 -0.83 -5.37 12.38
CA ALA A 250 -1.11 -4.02 11.87
C ALA A 250 -0.15 -3.64 10.74
N VAL A 251 -0.67 -2.92 9.74
CA VAL A 251 0.08 -2.40 8.61
C VAL A 251 0.29 -0.91 8.82
N ILE A 252 1.50 -0.51 9.22
CA ILE A 252 1.82 0.92 9.39
C ILE A 252 2.11 1.53 8.02
N VAL A 253 1.31 2.54 7.63
CA VAL A 253 1.40 3.18 6.30
C VAL A 253 2.05 4.56 6.35
N GLY A 254 2.11 5.18 7.52
CA GLY A 254 2.73 6.49 7.66
C GLY A 254 2.78 6.99 9.10
N LYS A 255 3.58 8.03 9.28
CA LYS A 255 3.69 8.79 10.51
C LYS A 255 2.73 9.98 10.43
N THR A 256 1.78 10.13 11.35
CA THR A 256 0.80 11.23 11.32
C THR A 256 1.31 12.45 12.08
N LYS A 257 1.00 13.65 11.58
CA LYS A 257 1.39 14.91 12.20
C LYS A 257 0.75 15.10 13.57
N MET A 258 1.41 15.92 14.37
CA MET A 258 0.96 16.35 15.68
C MET A 258 1.36 17.81 15.91
N THR A 259 0.88 18.44 16.97
CA THR A 259 1.48 19.71 17.43
C THR A 259 2.90 19.48 17.94
N SER A 260 3.74 20.50 17.89
CA SER A 260 5.15 20.38 18.30
C SER A 260 5.25 19.91 19.74
N PHE A 261 6.08 18.89 19.98
CA PHE A 261 6.24 18.25 21.30
C PHE A 261 4.93 17.83 21.98
N ALA A 262 3.87 17.57 21.22
CA ALA A 262 2.51 17.33 21.72
C ALA A 262 1.95 18.46 22.62
N SER A 263 2.38 19.69 22.38
CA SER A 263 1.94 20.90 23.07
C SER A 263 0.49 21.28 22.74
N PRO A 264 -0.17 22.13 23.54
CA PRO A 264 -1.51 22.63 23.27
C PRO A 264 -1.50 23.79 22.24
N GLU A 265 -0.74 23.65 21.15
CA GLU A 265 -0.74 24.64 20.06
C GLU A 265 -2.14 24.80 19.46
N GLU A 266 -2.51 26.04 19.17
CA GLU A 266 -3.73 26.41 18.46
C GLU A 266 -3.54 26.29 16.94
N PRO A 267 -4.29 25.40 16.26
CA PRO A 267 -4.34 25.33 14.81
C PRO A 267 -4.99 26.58 14.19
N THR A 268 -4.45 27.22 13.16
CA THR A 268 -3.14 27.01 12.52
C THR A 268 -2.10 28.04 12.95
N ASP A 269 -2.45 28.96 13.86
CA ASP A 269 -1.66 30.15 14.22
C ASP A 269 -0.31 29.78 14.87
N GLN A 270 -0.27 28.70 15.66
CA GLN A 270 0.90 28.35 16.44
C GLN A 270 1.79 27.26 15.80
N TRP A 271 1.50 26.87 14.55
CA TRP A 271 2.26 25.85 13.82
C TRP A 271 3.39 26.48 13.00
N VAL A 272 4.61 26.45 13.53
CA VAL A 272 5.77 27.20 12.96
C VAL A 272 6.64 26.35 12.04
N ASP A 273 7.02 25.13 12.46
CA ASP A 273 8.03 24.34 11.75
C ASP A 273 7.44 23.52 10.59
N PHE A 274 6.22 23.03 10.77
CA PHE A 274 5.47 22.31 9.76
C PHE A 274 4.04 22.82 9.78
N HIS A 275 3.38 22.87 8.64
CA HIS A 275 2.00 23.35 8.57
C HIS A 275 1.02 22.36 9.19
N CYS A 276 -0.03 22.92 9.78
CA CYS A 276 -1.14 22.19 10.35
C CYS A 276 -1.91 21.40 9.27
N PRO A 277 -2.31 20.15 9.54
CA PRO A 277 -3.22 19.41 8.68
C PRO A 277 -4.53 20.17 8.41
N VAL A 278 -5.14 19.86 7.28
CA VAL A 278 -6.44 20.41 6.90
C VAL A 278 -7.54 19.53 7.50
N ASN A 279 -8.51 20.15 8.18
CA ASN A 279 -9.70 19.42 8.65
C ASN A 279 -10.54 19.00 7.43
N PRO A 280 -10.94 17.73 7.26
CA PRO A 280 -11.76 17.32 6.13
C PRO A 280 -13.19 17.91 6.16
N ARG A 281 -13.61 18.57 7.25
CA ARG A 281 -14.96 19.08 7.48
C ARG A 281 -15.06 20.60 7.37
N GLY A 282 -16.29 21.10 7.30
CA GLY A 282 -16.61 22.52 7.21
C GLY A 282 -15.87 23.21 6.07
N ASP A 283 -15.98 22.64 4.87
CA ASP A 283 -15.32 23.11 3.64
C ASP A 283 -13.81 23.27 3.75
N ARG A 284 -13.18 22.47 4.62
CA ARG A 284 -11.74 22.48 4.91
C ARG A 284 -11.25 23.64 5.78
N TYR A 285 -12.14 24.40 6.42
CA TYR A 285 -11.81 25.58 7.22
C TYR A 285 -12.05 25.43 8.73
N GLN A 286 -12.55 24.29 9.20
CA GLN A 286 -12.66 24.03 10.63
C GLN A 286 -11.28 23.78 11.26
N SER A 287 -11.13 24.17 12.54
CA SER A 287 -9.93 23.82 13.29
C SER A 287 -9.86 22.29 13.46
N PRO A 288 -8.72 21.64 13.11
CA PRO A 288 -8.53 20.19 13.29
C PRO A 288 -8.14 19.79 14.74
N SER A 289 -8.03 20.77 15.66
CA SER A 289 -7.65 20.61 17.07
C SER A 289 -6.25 20.00 17.28
N SER A 290 -5.88 19.68 18.53
CA SER A 290 -4.53 19.28 18.96
C SER A 290 -4.57 18.27 20.11
N SER A 291 -3.52 17.48 20.40
CA SER A 291 -2.22 17.41 19.71
C SER A 291 -2.16 16.32 18.65
N SER A 292 -3.16 15.44 18.54
CA SER A 292 -3.20 14.32 17.59
C SER A 292 -3.84 14.71 16.26
N THR A 293 -3.50 15.90 15.76
CA THR A 293 -4.18 16.56 14.64
C THR A 293 -4.19 15.70 13.38
N GLY A 294 -3.02 15.26 12.92
CA GLY A 294 -2.88 14.42 11.73
C GLY A 294 -3.54 13.06 11.88
N ALA A 295 -3.60 12.52 13.10
CA ALA A 295 -4.30 11.27 13.35
C ALA A 295 -5.82 11.42 13.18
N GLY A 296 -6.40 12.52 13.69
CA GLY A 296 -7.82 12.83 13.54
C GLY A 296 -8.21 13.17 12.10
N THR A 297 -7.45 14.01 11.42
CA THR A 297 -7.75 14.42 10.03
C THR A 297 -7.59 13.27 9.04
N SER A 298 -6.57 12.43 9.20
CA SER A 298 -6.38 11.26 8.33
C SER A 298 -7.50 10.23 8.50
N LEU A 299 -7.90 9.92 9.73
CA LEU A 299 -8.97 8.95 9.99
C LEU A 299 -10.34 9.45 9.52
N ALA A 300 -10.62 10.75 9.68
CA ALA A 300 -11.87 11.34 9.23
C ALA A 300 -11.93 11.56 7.71
N GLY A 301 -10.78 11.67 7.04
CA GLY A 301 -10.70 12.08 5.63
C GLY A 301 -10.34 10.99 4.64
N TYR A 302 -9.78 9.87 5.08
CA TYR A 302 -9.28 8.81 4.20
C TYR A 302 -9.96 7.47 4.43
N ASP A 303 -10.89 7.12 3.53
CA ASP A 303 -11.62 5.83 3.56
C ASP A 303 -10.72 4.59 3.44
N TRP A 304 -9.51 4.76 2.90
CA TRP A 304 -8.53 3.68 2.74
C TRP A 304 -7.77 3.37 4.04
N LEU A 305 -7.85 4.23 5.06
CA LEU A 305 -7.18 4.09 6.34
C LEU A 305 -8.14 3.50 7.39
N ASP A 306 -7.76 2.41 8.05
CA ASP A 306 -8.67 1.73 8.99
C ASP A 306 -8.59 2.32 10.41
N PHE A 307 -7.38 2.66 10.86
CA PHE A 307 -7.13 3.18 12.20
C PHE A 307 -6.05 4.26 12.20
N SER A 308 -6.05 5.08 13.24
CA SER A 308 -4.98 6.03 13.49
C SER A 308 -4.63 6.06 14.98
N ILE A 309 -3.36 5.84 15.28
CA ILE A 309 -2.85 5.74 16.65
C ILE A 309 -2.49 7.14 17.14
N ALA A 310 -3.15 7.58 18.20
CA ALA A 310 -2.98 8.87 18.83
C ALA A 310 -2.36 8.73 20.23
N GLY A 311 -1.80 9.83 20.75
CA GLY A 311 -1.30 9.93 22.12
C GLY A 311 -1.95 11.11 22.84
N ASP A 312 -2.18 10.96 24.14
CA ASP A 312 -2.82 11.95 25.01
C ASP A 312 -1.99 12.08 26.30
N CYS A 313 -1.75 13.32 26.74
CA CYS A 313 -1.03 13.66 27.96
C CYS A 313 -1.90 14.41 29.00
N THR A 314 -3.11 14.90 28.65
CA THR A 314 -4.07 15.54 29.57
C THR A 314 -5.50 15.53 29.01
N THR A 315 -6.37 14.64 29.52
CA THR A 315 -7.85 14.58 29.34
C THR A 315 -8.42 15.03 27.99
N VAL A 316 -8.57 14.14 27.01
CA VAL A 316 -9.04 14.56 25.68
C VAL A 316 -10.05 13.60 25.01
N LEU A 317 -11.30 14.07 24.90
CA LEU A 317 -12.22 13.71 23.81
C LEU A 317 -12.17 14.74 22.65
N HIS A 318 -11.35 15.80 22.74
CA HIS A 318 -11.41 17.00 21.88
C HIS A 318 -11.05 16.80 20.38
N PRO A 319 -9.89 16.27 19.93
CA PRO A 319 -9.61 16.12 18.49
C PRO A 319 -10.50 15.11 17.81
N LEU A 320 -10.85 14.02 18.50
CA LEU A 320 -11.78 13.04 17.95
C LEU A 320 -13.18 13.64 17.81
N SER A 321 -13.66 14.40 18.81
CA SER A 321 -14.94 15.12 18.69
C SER A 321 -14.92 16.20 17.60
N HIS A 322 -13.79 16.91 17.43
CA HIS A 322 -13.59 17.94 16.39
C HIS A 322 -13.35 17.36 15.00
N ASN A 323 -13.25 16.04 14.86
CA ASN A 323 -13.18 15.34 13.58
C ASN A 323 -14.27 14.25 13.41
N THR A 324 -15.19 14.10 14.37
CA THR A 324 -16.19 13.00 14.47
C THR A 324 -15.61 11.61 14.24
N CYS A 325 -14.50 11.33 14.92
CA CYS A 325 -13.97 9.99 15.05
C CYS A 325 -14.40 9.36 16.39
#